data_AF-A0A349QVM2-F1
#
_entry.id   AF-A0A349QVM2-F1
#
_cell.length_a   1.000
_cell.length_b   1.000
_cell.length_c   1.000
_cell.angle_alpha   90.00
_cell.angle_beta   90.00
_cell.angle_gamma   90.00
#
_symmetry.space_group_name_H-M   'P 1'
#
loop_
_entity.id
_entity.type
_entity.pdbx_description
1 polymer ?
#
loop_
_entity_poly.entity_id
_entity_poly.type
_entity_poly.pdbx_seq_one_letter_code
_entity_poly.pdbx_strand_id
1 'polypeptide(L)'
;MQFKEIIGHKDIKEHLVRTVQENRVSHAQLFLGPEGSGSLALAYAYAQFLNCENRQLTDSCGECPSCRKYSKLIHPDLHMSYPFIAKHKEDTATDYADSWRKSFLSNPYMGLEYWRNQLDADNKQVNINIAEAHGIIKKLSLKSFEAEYKVLIMWLPEYLDTQGNALLKLIEEPPEKTLFILVAENQDKILNTIISRTQLVKIKKLDHMEVAQHLKSVYHLSDQESAEIAFIADGNLQEAMNQILRKQIIILA
;
A
#
# COMPACT_ATOMS: atom_id res chain seq x y z
N MET A 1 1.91 -4.97 -10.31
CA MET A 1 0.71 -4.12 -10.30
C MET A 1 0.96 -2.86 -11.09
N GLN A 2 0.14 -2.60 -12.09
CA GLN A 2 0.15 -1.44 -12.98
C GLN A 2 -0.92 -0.44 -12.55
N PHE A 3 -0.78 0.84 -12.92
CA PHE A 3 -1.79 1.86 -12.58
C PHE A 3 -3.16 1.57 -13.19
N LYS A 4 -3.19 0.97 -14.39
CA LYS A 4 -4.44 0.56 -15.06
C LYS A 4 -5.24 -0.52 -14.32
N GLU A 5 -4.60 -1.27 -13.43
CA GLU A 5 -5.26 -2.34 -12.63
C GLU A 5 -5.95 -1.77 -11.39
N ILE A 6 -5.65 -0.52 -11.02
CA ILE A 6 -6.24 0.15 -9.87
C ILE A 6 -7.50 0.89 -10.32
N ILE A 7 -8.59 0.80 -9.58
CA ILE A 7 -9.82 1.52 -9.91
C ILE A 7 -9.73 3.00 -9.51
N GLY A 8 -10.40 3.87 -10.29
CA GLY A 8 -10.48 5.30 -10.04
C GLY A 8 -9.13 6.05 -10.03
N HIS A 9 -9.09 7.14 -9.26
CA HIS A 9 -7.88 7.96 -9.00
C HIS A 9 -7.15 8.49 -10.23
N LYS A 10 -7.88 8.78 -11.32
CA LYS A 10 -7.29 9.24 -12.58
C LYS A 10 -6.35 10.42 -12.38
N ASP A 11 -6.81 11.48 -11.73
CA ASP A 11 -6.01 12.70 -11.51
C ASP A 11 -4.75 12.44 -10.68
N ILE A 12 -4.82 11.52 -9.71
CA ILE A 12 -3.69 11.18 -8.84
C ILE A 12 -2.67 10.36 -9.64
N LYS A 13 -3.11 9.38 -10.43
CA LYS A 13 -2.22 8.62 -11.32
C LYS A 13 -1.50 9.52 -12.31
N GLU A 14 -2.24 10.44 -12.95
CA GLU A 14 -1.66 11.43 -13.86
C GLU A 14 -0.66 12.35 -13.17
N HIS A 15 -0.96 12.78 -11.93
CA HIS A 15 -0.03 13.56 -11.12
C HIS A 15 1.26 12.80 -10.80
N LEU A 16 1.16 11.55 -10.34
CA LEU A 16 2.31 10.69 -10.01
C LEU A 16 3.15 10.36 -11.25
N VAL A 17 2.52 10.16 -12.40
CA VAL A 17 3.24 9.99 -13.67
C VAL A 17 4.04 11.26 -14.01
N ARG A 18 3.42 12.43 -13.87
CA ARG A 18 4.04 13.72 -14.18
C ARG A 18 5.23 14.02 -13.26
N THR A 19 5.13 13.77 -11.95
CA THR A 19 6.25 14.00 -11.02
C THR A 19 7.50 13.20 -11.41
N VAL A 20 7.30 11.98 -11.91
CA VAL A 20 8.38 11.12 -12.40
C VAL A 20 8.97 11.64 -13.71
N GLN A 21 8.13 12.01 -14.68
CA GLN A 21 8.58 12.56 -15.97
C GLN A 21 9.38 13.86 -15.81
N GLU A 22 9.01 14.66 -14.83
CA GLU A 22 9.67 15.94 -14.53
C GLU A 22 10.87 15.81 -13.60
N ASN A 23 11.23 14.58 -13.16
CA ASN A 23 12.27 14.31 -12.16
C ASN A 23 12.05 15.08 -10.83
N ARG A 24 10.79 15.22 -10.40
CA ARG A 24 10.35 15.92 -9.19
C ARG A 24 9.69 14.97 -8.18
N VAL A 25 10.25 13.77 -8.03
CA VAL A 25 9.77 12.79 -7.05
C VAL A 25 10.25 13.18 -5.66
N SER A 26 9.30 13.47 -4.74
CA SER A 26 9.65 13.70 -3.34
C SER A 26 10.19 12.43 -2.69
N HIS A 27 11.27 12.59 -1.92
CA HIS A 27 11.90 11.50 -1.18
C HIS A 27 11.00 10.94 -0.08
N ALA A 28 10.02 11.71 0.41
CA ALA A 28 9.05 11.26 1.39
C ALA A 28 7.65 11.75 1.02
N GLN A 29 6.70 10.81 0.92
CA GLN A 29 5.32 11.05 0.54
C GLN A 29 4.38 10.38 1.54
N LEU A 30 3.28 11.05 1.88
CA LEU A 30 2.20 10.53 2.71
C LEU A 30 0.94 10.40 1.85
N PHE A 31 0.63 9.16 1.47
CA PHE A 31 -0.59 8.79 0.76
C PHE A 31 -1.69 8.65 1.81
N LEU A 32 -2.55 9.66 1.93
CA LEU A 32 -3.62 9.71 2.92
C LEU A 32 -4.95 9.43 2.25
N GLY A 33 -5.56 8.28 2.56
CA GLY A 33 -6.90 7.93 2.09
C GLY A 33 -7.53 6.86 2.97
N PRO A 34 -8.87 6.82 3.08
CA PRO A 34 -9.56 5.88 3.96
C PRO A 34 -9.35 4.43 3.53
N GLU A 35 -9.61 3.49 4.43
CA GLU A 35 -9.56 2.04 4.16
C GLU A 35 -10.33 1.69 2.86
N GLY A 36 -9.78 0.78 2.07
CA GLY A 36 -10.42 0.28 0.85
C GLY A 36 -10.43 1.25 -0.32
N SER A 37 -9.91 2.48 -0.17
CA SER A 37 -9.80 3.45 -1.28
C SER A 37 -8.72 3.08 -2.30
N GLY A 38 -7.83 2.13 -2.00
CA GLY A 38 -6.75 1.71 -2.90
C GLY A 38 -5.43 2.46 -2.70
N SER A 39 -5.26 3.21 -1.61
CA SER A 39 -4.01 3.93 -1.30
C SER A 39 -2.78 3.02 -1.30
N LEU A 40 -2.88 1.82 -0.71
CA LEU A 40 -1.79 0.86 -0.66
C LEU A 40 -1.46 0.28 -2.05
N ALA A 41 -2.50 -0.09 -2.82
CA ALA A 41 -2.36 -0.52 -4.19
C ALA A 41 -1.67 0.56 -5.06
N LEU A 42 -2.08 1.82 -4.89
CA LEU A 42 -1.50 2.96 -5.62
C LEU A 42 -0.04 3.21 -5.27
N ALA A 43 0.32 3.16 -3.99
CA ALA A 43 1.71 3.23 -3.56
C ALA A 43 2.56 2.12 -4.20
N TYR A 44 2.03 0.89 -4.24
CA TYR A 44 2.70 -0.26 -4.84
C TYR A 44 2.91 -0.09 -6.35
N ALA A 45 1.86 0.27 -7.08
CA ALA A 45 1.94 0.51 -8.52
C ALA A 45 2.87 1.68 -8.85
N TYR A 46 2.90 2.72 -8.01
CA TYR A 46 3.82 3.83 -8.17
C TYR A 46 5.28 3.40 -7.98
N ALA A 47 5.58 2.58 -6.96
CA ALA A 47 6.91 2.00 -6.78
C ALA A 47 7.33 1.14 -7.99
N GLN A 48 6.43 0.33 -8.54
CA GLN A 48 6.69 -0.42 -9.77
C GLN A 48 6.95 0.51 -10.96
N PHE A 49 6.20 1.61 -11.09
CA PHE A 49 6.38 2.59 -12.15
C PHE A 49 7.75 3.27 -12.06
N LEU A 50 8.14 3.74 -10.87
CA LEU A 50 9.44 4.36 -10.60
C LEU A 50 10.61 3.48 -11.04
N ASN A 51 10.53 2.19 -10.75
CA ASN A 51 11.60 1.23 -10.98
C ASN A 51 11.42 0.39 -12.27
N CYS A 52 10.50 0.77 -13.14
CA CYS A 52 10.30 0.09 -14.41
C CYS A 52 11.39 0.48 -15.42
N GLU A 53 12.08 -0.51 -15.98
CA GLU A 53 13.16 -0.30 -16.97
C GLU A 53 12.63 0.26 -18.30
N ASN A 54 11.45 -0.20 -18.72
CA ASN A 54 10.80 0.22 -19.97
C ASN A 54 9.49 0.99 -19.68
N ARG A 55 9.58 2.07 -18.88
CA ARG A 55 8.41 2.91 -18.53
C ARG A 55 7.65 3.35 -19.79
N GLN A 56 6.33 3.21 -19.75
CA GLN A 56 5.43 3.76 -20.75
C GLN A 56 4.99 5.17 -20.35
N LEU A 57 4.26 5.86 -21.23
CA LEU A 57 3.84 7.25 -20.99
C LEU A 57 3.04 7.41 -19.69
N THR A 58 2.16 6.47 -19.38
CA THR A 58 1.22 6.56 -18.25
C THR A 58 1.27 5.37 -17.29
N ASP A 59 2.14 4.39 -17.54
CA ASP A 59 2.21 3.17 -16.73
C ASP A 59 3.56 2.47 -16.86
N SER A 60 3.80 1.48 -16.02
CA SER A 60 4.94 0.56 -16.14
C SER A 60 4.71 -0.44 -17.27
N CYS A 61 5.74 -1.07 -17.84
CA CYS A 61 5.55 -2.04 -18.93
C CYS A 61 4.89 -3.35 -18.47
N GLY A 62 5.11 -3.77 -17.22
CA GLY A 62 4.61 -5.04 -16.67
C GLY A 62 5.43 -6.28 -17.03
N GLU A 63 6.40 -6.19 -17.95
CA GLU A 63 7.12 -7.36 -18.49
C GLU A 63 8.64 -7.35 -18.33
N CYS A 64 9.25 -6.19 -18.00
CA CYS A 64 10.70 -6.12 -17.72
C CYS A 64 11.07 -6.90 -16.45
N PRO A 65 12.35 -7.27 -16.26
CA PRO A 65 12.82 -8.01 -15.08
C PRO A 65 12.36 -7.39 -13.76
N SER A 66 12.51 -6.07 -13.60
CA SER A 66 11.99 -5.32 -12.45
C SER A 66 10.48 -5.51 -12.27
N CYS A 67 9.66 -5.24 -13.30
CA CYS A 67 8.20 -5.38 -13.22
C CYS A 67 7.75 -6.81 -12.86
N ARG A 68 8.44 -7.85 -13.35
CA ARG A 68 8.13 -9.26 -13.01
C ARG A 68 8.45 -9.60 -11.55
N LYS A 69 9.41 -8.91 -10.93
CA LYS A 69 9.69 -9.05 -9.49
C LYS A 69 8.66 -8.30 -8.66
N TYR A 70 8.24 -7.11 -9.11
CA TYR A 70 7.12 -6.39 -8.51
C TYR A 70 5.80 -7.15 -8.62
N SER A 71 5.49 -7.81 -9.74
CA SER A 71 4.24 -8.60 -9.85
C SER A 71 4.17 -9.76 -8.84
N LYS A 72 5.29 -10.11 -8.22
CA LYS A 72 5.42 -11.19 -7.22
C LYS A 72 5.77 -10.68 -5.81
N LEU A 73 5.91 -9.37 -5.59
CA LEU A 73 6.38 -8.79 -4.33
C LEU A 73 7.72 -9.40 -3.85
N ILE A 74 8.69 -9.50 -4.76
CA ILE A 74 10.04 -10.02 -4.48
C ILE A 74 11.13 -9.10 -5.03
N HIS A 75 10.79 -7.84 -5.35
CA HIS A 75 11.78 -6.89 -5.84
C HIS A 75 12.77 -6.56 -4.70
N PRO A 76 14.10 -6.75 -4.88
CA PRO A 76 15.07 -6.64 -3.79
C PRO A 76 15.18 -5.22 -3.22
N ASP A 77 14.94 -4.20 -4.06
CA ASP A 77 14.92 -2.79 -3.67
C ASP A 77 13.54 -2.26 -3.24
N LEU A 78 12.55 -3.16 -3.11
CA LEU A 78 11.27 -2.83 -2.51
C LEU A 78 11.23 -3.38 -1.08
N HIS A 79 11.08 -2.49 -0.12
CA HIS A 79 10.90 -2.83 1.28
C HIS A 79 9.47 -2.50 1.70
N MET A 80 8.86 -3.44 2.43
CA MET A 80 7.52 -3.28 2.99
C MET A 80 7.62 -3.23 4.50
N SER A 81 6.91 -2.30 5.12
CA SER A 81 6.65 -2.24 6.55
C SER A 81 5.15 -2.12 6.78
N TYR A 82 4.62 -2.83 7.77
CA TYR A 82 3.20 -2.92 8.07
C TYR A 82 3.02 -3.38 9.51
N PRO A 83 1.84 -3.19 10.13
CA PRO A 83 1.60 -3.67 11.48
C PRO A 83 1.65 -5.20 11.52
N PHE A 84 2.32 -5.77 12.52
CA PHE A 84 2.39 -7.23 12.73
C PHE A 84 2.28 -7.57 14.22
N ILE A 85 2.18 -8.87 14.52
CA ILE A 85 2.06 -9.39 15.89
C ILE A 85 3.39 -10.03 16.27
N ALA A 86 4.27 -9.25 16.90
CA ALA A 86 5.58 -9.73 17.32
C ALA A 86 5.47 -10.92 18.29
N LYS A 87 6.08 -12.05 17.92
CA LYS A 87 6.27 -13.23 18.79
C LYS A 87 7.56 -13.09 19.59
N HIS A 88 8.58 -12.46 19.02
CA HIS A 88 9.83 -12.10 19.69
C HIS A 88 10.11 -10.59 19.56
N LYS A 89 10.95 -10.06 20.47
CA LYS A 89 11.27 -8.62 20.50
C LYS A 89 11.96 -8.10 19.23
N GLU A 90 12.70 -8.98 18.55
CA GLU A 90 13.47 -8.65 17.35
C GLU A 90 12.67 -8.90 16.06
N ASP A 91 11.42 -9.37 16.15
CA ASP A 91 10.59 -9.60 14.97
C ASP A 91 10.37 -8.31 14.21
N THR A 92 10.38 -8.43 12.89
CA THR A 92 10.25 -7.37 11.89
C THR A 92 9.13 -7.74 10.91
N ALA A 93 8.73 -6.79 10.04
CA ALA A 93 7.76 -7.07 8.99
C ALA A 93 8.22 -8.21 8.05
N THR A 94 9.54 -8.38 7.88
CA THR A 94 10.13 -9.41 7.01
C THR A 94 9.83 -10.83 7.46
N ASP A 95 9.67 -11.06 8.77
CA ASP A 95 9.32 -12.38 9.32
C ASP A 95 7.91 -12.83 8.91
N TYR A 96 7.08 -11.88 8.45
CA TYR A 96 5.70 -12.10 8.00
C TYR A 96 5.54 -11.90 6.49
N ALA A 97 6.65 -11.79 5.73
CA ALA A 97 6.63 -11.42 4.31
C ALA A 97 5.84 -12.40 3.42
N ASP A 98 5.86 -13.70 3.73
CA ASP A 98 5.15 -14.70 2.94
C ASP A 98 3.62 -14.60 3.12
N SER A 99 3.15 -14.43 4.35
CA SER A 99 1.74 -14.17 4.63
C SER A 99 1.32 -12.85 4.00
N TRP A 100 2.10 -11.78 4.19
CA TRP A 100 1.84 -10.47 3.60
C TRP A 100 1.69 -10.54 2.08
N ARG A 101 2.64 -11.21 1.41
CA ARG A 101 2.63 -11.37 -0.06
C ARG A 101 1.35 -12.05 -0.53
N LYS A 102 0.94 -13.14 0.13
CA LYS A 102 -0.30 -13.86 -0.21
C LYS A 102 -1.52 -12.97 -0.03
N SER A 103 -1.62 -12.28 1.11
CA SER A 103 -2.74 -11.38 1.43
C SER A 103 -2.86 -10.23 0.45
N PHE A 104 -1.76 -9.50 0.20
CA PHE A 104 -1.78 -8.34 -0.70
C PHE A 104 -2.04 -8.73 -2.15
N LEU A 105 -1.48 -9.84 -2.63
CA LEU A 105 -1.76 -10.33 -4.00
C LEU A 105 -3.22 -10.81 -4.15
N SER A 106 -3.80 -11.37 -3.09
CA SER A 106 -5.22 -11.76 -3.10
C SER A 106 -6.14 -10.54 -3.03
N ASN A 107 -5.76 -9.52 -2.28
CA ASN A 107 -6.58 -8.34 -2.05
C ASN A 107 -5.73 -7.10 -1.76
N PRO A 108 -5.44 -6.28 -2.79
CA PRO A 108 -4.61 -5.09 -2.64
C PRO A 108 -5.35 -3.88 -2.05
N TYR A 109 -6.66 -4.01 -1.83
CA TYR A 109 -7.52 -3.01 -1.18
C TYR A 109 -7.78 -3.38 0.28
N MET A 110 -7.06 -4.37 0.82
CA MET A 110 -7.30 -4.92 2.14
C MET A 110 -7.27 -3.87 3.26
N GLY A 111 -8.16 -4.05 4.24
CA GLY A 111 -8.13 -3.36 5.52
C GLY A 111 -7.28 -4.09 6.55
N LEU A 112 -7.06 -3.43 7.70
CA LEU A 112 -6.25 -4.00 8.77
C LEU A 112 -6.86 -5.29 9.33
N GLU A 113 -8.17 -5.36 9.45
CA GLU A 113 -8.85 -6.56 9.96
C GLU A 113 -8.61 -7.77 9.06
N TYR A 114 -8.73 -7.58 7.74
CA TYR A 114 -8.43 -8.63 6.76
C TYR A 114 -6.99 -9.13 6.93
N TRP A 115 -6.02 -8.22 7.06
CA TRP A 115 -4.62 -8.59 7.28
C TRP A 115 -4.41 -9.31 8.61
N ARG A 116 -4.99 -8.82 9.70
CA ARG A 116 -4.88 -9.43 11.02
C ARG A 116 -5.40 -10.87 11.04
N ASN A 117 -6.47 -11.16 10.30
CA ASN A 117 -7.02 -12.51 10.20
C ASN A 117 -6.08 -13.50 9.47
N GLN A 118 -5.03 -13.02 8.79
CA GLN A 118 -3.98 -13.83 8.16
C GLN A 118 -2.79 -14.09 9.11
N LEU A 119 -2.78 -13.41 10.25
CA LEU A 119 -1.81 -13.58 11.32
C LEU A 119 -2.45 -14.50 12.36
N ASP A 120 -2.00 -15.75 12.48
CA ASP A 120 -2.45 -16.70 13.51
C ASP A 120 -2.27 -16.10 14.92
N ALA A 121 -3.30 -15.45 15.44
CA ALA A 121 -3.19 -14.72 16.69
C ALA A 121 -4.53 -14.53 17.42
N ASP A 122 -4.61 -15.18 18.57
CA ASP A 122 -5.57 -14.92 19.64
C ASP A 122 -5.46 -13.47 20.13
N ASN A 123 -6.41 -12.59 19.76
CA ASN A 123 -6.66 -11.25 20.34
C ASN A 123 -5.46 -10.30 20.55
N LYS A 124 -4.28 -10.60 20.01
CA LYS A 124 -3.07 -9.78 20.18
C LYS A 124 -3.15 -8.52 19.33
N GLN A 125 -2.62 -7.43 19.87
CA GLN A 125 -2.54 -6.16 19.17
C GLN A 125 -1.38 -6.16 18.18
N VAL A 126 -1.63 -5.60 17.00
CA VAL A 126 -0.60 -5.33 15.99
C VAL A 126 0.13 -4.02 16.32
N ASN A 127 1.41 -3.93 15.96
CA ASN A 127 2.18 -2.69 16.01
C ASN A 127 3.29 -2.67 14.94
N ILE A 128 3.95 -1.52 14.80
CA ILE A 128 5.24 -1.37 14.12
C ILE A 128 6.26 -1.04 15.20
N ASN A 129 6.95 -2.08 15.69
CA ASN A 129 7.81 -1.98 16.87
C ASN A 129 9.15 -1.26 16.57
N ILE A 130 9.95 -1.03 17.63
CA ILE A 130 11.27 -0.39 17.51
C ILE A 130 12.28 -1.23 16.72
N ALA A 131 12.19 -2.57 16.79
CA ALA A 131 13.06 -3.47 16.05
C ALA A 131 12.86 -3.31 14.53
N GLU A 132 11.62 -3.15 14.08
CA GLU A 132 11.28 -2.83 12.70
C GLU A 132 11.85 -1.47 12.28
N ALA A 133 11.73 -0.43 13.11
CA ALA A 133 12.32 0.88 12.82
C ALA A 133 13.85 0.80 12.64
N HIS A 134 14.56 0.10 13.53
CA HIS A 134 15.99 -0.14 13.37
C HIS A 134 16.32 -1.02 12.16
N GLY A 135 15.48 -2.02 11.87
CA GLY A 135 15.59 -2.87 10.70
C GLY A 135 15.47 -2.08 9.39
N ILE A 136 14.55 -1.13 9.33
CA ILE A 136 14.39 -0.20 8.20
C ILE A 136 15.65 0.63 8.02
N ILE A 137 16.18 1.25 9.08
CA ILE A 137 17.40 2.08 9.01
C ILE A 137 18.56 1.26 8.44
N LYS A 138 18.76 0.03 8.93
CA LYS A 138 19.80 -0.87 8.44
C LYS A 138 19.61 -1.20 6.95
N LYS A 139 18.40 -1.62 6.53
CA LYS A 139 18.10 -2.01 5.13
C LYS A 139 18.29 -0.84 4.15
N LEU A 140 17.83 0.35 4.54
CA LEU A 140 17.87 1.53 3.68
C LEU A 140 19.26 2.19 3.62
N SER A 141 20.12 2.00 4.63
CA SER A 141 21.51 2.49 4.59
C SER A 141 22.40 1.83 3.53
N LEU A 142 22.01 0.65 3.03
CA LEU A 142 22.72 -0.04 1.96
C LEU A 142 22.45 0.64 0.61
N LYS A 143 23.31 0.44 -0.39
CA LYS A 143 23.01 0.88 -1.77
C LYS A 143 21.85 0.07 -2.37
N SER A 144 21.20 0.60 -3.40
CA SER A 144 20.28 -0.21 -4.21
C SER A 144 21.04 -1.36 -4.87
N PHE A 145 20.35 -2.49 -5.04
CA PHE A 145 20.91 -3.70 -5.62
C PHE A 145 20.90 -3.62 -7.14
N GLU A 146 19.74 -3.33 -7.74
CA GLU A 146 19.56 -3.33 -9.19
C GLU A 146 18.64 -2.23 -9.72
N ALA A 147 17.78 -1.62 -8.89
CA ALA A 147 16.86 -0.59 -9.33
C ALA A 147 17.41 0.84 -9.21
N GLU A 148 16.75 1.75 -9.94
CA GLU A 148 17.01 3.18 -9.86
C GLU A 148 16.74 3.72 -8.47
N TYR A 149 15.57 3.41 -7.89
CA TYR A 149 15.19 3.82 -6.54
C TYR A 149 15.11 2.63 -5.59
N LYS A 150 15.56 2.83 -4.37
CA LYS A 150 15.18 2.00 -3.23
C LYS A 150 13.91 2.56 -2.60
N VAL A 151 12.86 1.76 -2.48
CA VAL A 151 11.56 2.24 -2.02
C VAL A 151 11.14 1.51 -0.76
N LEU A 152 10.82 2.26 0.29
CA LEU A 152 10.07 1.77 1.44
C LEU A 152 8.60 2.16 1.29
N ILE A 153 7.72 1.18 1.24
CA ILE A 153 6.29 1.39 1.46
C ILE A 153 5.97 1.00 2.90
N MET A 154 5.49 1.96 3.69
CA MET A 154 5.03 1.72 5.05
C MET A 154 3.52 1.87 5.10
N TRP A 155 2.82 0.76 5.31
CA TRP A 155 1.37 0.77 5.48
C TRP A 155 1.01 0.96 6.94
N LEU A 156 0.05 1.83 7.19
CA LEU A 156 -0.47 2.19 8.51
C LEU A 156 0.60 2.70 9.48
N PRO A 157 1.32 3.80 9.15
CA PRO A 157 2.31 4.42 10.04
C PRO A 157 1.73 4.88 11.39
N GLU A 158 0.40 4.95 11.54
CA GLU A 158 -0.32 5.16 12.80
C GLU A 158 0.08 4.15 13.90
N TYR A 159 0.57 2.97 13.50
CA TYR A 159 0.99 1.89 14.40
C TYR A 159 2.47 1.97 14.81
N LEU A 160 3.22 3.00 14.37
CA LEU A 160 4.55 3.30 14.88
C LEU A 160 4.50 3.87 16.31
N ASP A 161 3.46 4.64 16.63
CA ASP A 161 3.39 5.45 17.85
C ASP A 161 4.71 6.22 18.06
N THR A 162 5.31 6.14 19.25
CA THR A 162 6.55 6.83 19.62
C THR A 162 7.79 6.28 18.92
N GLN A 163 7.74 5.06 18.38
CA GLN A 163 8.88 4.41 17.71
C GLN A 163 9.25 5.11 16.40
N GLY A 164 8.32 5.84 15.79
CA GLY A 164 8.55 6.63 14.59
C GLY A 164 9.65 7.69 14.74
N ASN A 165 9.95 8.14 15.96
CA ASN A 165 11.03 9.09 16.23
C ASN A 165 12.41 8.56 15.77
N ALA A 166 12.62 7.24 15.78
CA ALA A 166 13.87 6.64 15.31
C ALA A 166 14.11 6.87 13.80
N LEU A 167 13.04 7.08 13.02
CA LEU A 167 13.10 7.21 11.56
C LEU A 167 13.29 8.66 11.09
N LEU A 168 13.18 9.66 11.97
CA LEU A 168 13.13 11.08 11.59
C LEU A 168 14.32 11.53 10.75
N LYS A 169 15.54 11.19 11.18
CA LYS A 169 16.77 11.54 10.46
C LYS A 169 16.79 10.93 9.06
N LEU A 170 16.32 9.69 8.93
CA LEU A 170 16.33 8.97 7.68
C LEU A 170 15.25 9.46 6.71
N ILE A 171 14.10 9.91 7.23
CA ILE A 171 13.03 10.51 6.42
C ILE A 171 13.45 11.90 5.92
N GLU A 172 14.14 12.68 6.74
CA GLU A 172 14.58 14.05 6.40
C GLU A 172 15.72 14.07 5.39
N GLU A 173 16.72 13.21 5.58
CA GLU A 173 17.91 13.13 4.74
C GLU A 173 18.15 11.66 4.35
N PRO A 174 17.31 11.09 3.48
CA PRO A 174 17.48 9.70 3.05
C PRO A 174 18.73 9.55 2.17
N PRO A 175 19.32 8.34 2.10
CA PRO A 175 20.36 8.03 1.13
C PRO A 175 19.91 8.34 -0.30
N GLU A 176 20.88 8.57 -1.20
CA GLU A 176 20.59 8.91 -2.60
C GLU A 176 19.64 7.87 -3.23
N LYS A 177 18.65 8.36 -3.99
CA LYS A 177 17.60 7.56 -4.63
C LYS A 177 16.83 6.63 -3.68
N THR A 178 16.66 7.03 -2.42
CA THR A 178 15.79 6.32 -1.46
C THR A 178 14.47 7.08 -1.27
N LEU A 179 13.34 6.37 -1.40
CA LEU A 179 12.00 6.94 -1.32
C LEU A 179 11.18 6.29 -0.19
N PHE A 180 10.46 7.12 0.55
CA PHE A 180 9.47 6.75 1.55
C PHE A 180 8.07 7.02 1.01
N ILE A 181 7.23 5.99 0.96
CA ILE A 181 5.81 6.11 0.68
C ILE A 181 5.05 5.59 1.89
N LEU A 182 4.58 6.52 2.72
CA LEU A 182 3.75 6.20 3.88
C LEU A 182 2.30 6.15 3.42
N VAL A 183 1.59 5.08 3.74
CA VAL A 183 0.19 4.87 3.36
C VAL A 183 -0.66 4.88 4.62
N ALA A 184 -1.38 5.97 4.84
CA ALA A 184 -2.12 6.25 6.05
C ALA A 184 -3.62 6.38 5.80
N GLU A 185 -4.40 6.10 6.83
CA GLU A 185 -5.85 6.27 6.87
C GLU A 185 -6.25 7.44 7.77
N ASN A 186 -5.46 7.74 8.79
CA ASN A 186 -5.69 8.81 9.74
C ASN A 186 -4.38 9.51 10.13
N GLN A 187 -4.14 10.68 9.53
CA GLN A 187 -2.97 11.49 9.82
C GLN A 187 -2.86 11.93 11.29
N ASP A 188 -3.97 12.08 12.02
CA ASP A 188 -3.96 12.60 13.40
C ASP A 188 -3.34 11.60 14.39
N LYS A 189 -3.20 10.34 13.98
CA LYS A 189 -2.53 9.27 14.73
C LYS A 189 -1.05 9.12 14.38
N ILE A 190 -0.52 9.97 13.50
CA ILE A 190 0.89 9.96 13.10
C ILE A 190 1.60 11.11 13.81
N LEU A 191 2.87 10.91 14.17
CA LEU A 191 3.69 11.98 14.75
C LEU A 191 3.78 13.16 13.78
N ASN A 192 3.45 14.37 14.25
CA ASN A 192 3.59 15.61 13.47
C ASN A 192 5.01 15.82 12.91
N THR A 193 6.03 15.31 13.61
CA THR A 193 7.44 15.35 13.17
C THR A 193 7.71 14.52 11.92
N ILE A 194 6.94 13.46 11.68
CA ILE A 194 6.95 12.69 10.44
C ILE A 194 6.14 13.43 9.38
N ILE A 195 4.90 13.84 9.69
CA ILE A 195 4.00 14.50 8.73
C ILE A 195 4.67 15.73 8.09
N SER A 196 5.34 16.56 8.90
CA SER A 196 5.98 17.79 8.43
C SER A 196 7.13 17.58 7.43
N ARG A 197 7.66 16.36 7.33
CA ARG A 197 8.72 15.96 6.39
C ARG A 197 8.19 15.20 5.17
N THR A 198 6.87 15.00 5.08
CA THR A 198 6.25 14.29 3.96
C THR A 198 5.48 15.22 3.04
N GLN A 199 5.53 14.93 1.74
CA GLN A 199 4.62 15.52 0.78
C GLN A 199 3.28 14.78 0.83
N LEU A 200 2.20 15.49 1.19
CA LEU A 200 0.87 14.92 1.27
C LEU A 200 0.28 14.64 -0.13
N VAL A 201 -0.16 13.40 -0.35
CA VAL A 201 -0.95 12.97 -1.50
C VAL A 201 -2.31 12.51 -0.99
N LYS A 202 -3.34 13.34 -1.14
CA LYS A 202 -4.70 13.01 -0.69
C LYS A 202 -5.38 12.07 -1.68
N ILE A 203 -5.78 10.91 -1.20
CA ILE A 203 -6.51 9.89 -1.94
C ILE A 203 -7.96 9.89 -1.45
N LYS A 204 -8.87 10.10 -2.39
CA LYS A 204 -10.30 10.18 -2.08
C LYS A 204 -10.89 8.78 -1.93
N LYS A 205 -12.11 8.68 -1.41
CA LYS A 205 -12.92 7.48 -1.57
C LYS A 205 -13.15 7.22 -3.06
N LEU A 206 -13.33 5.96 -3.42
CA LEU A 206 -13.70 5.56 -4.77
C LEU A 206 -15.13 6.01 -5.07
N ASP A 207 -15.40 6.39 -6.31
CA ASP A 207 -16.76 6.72 -6.70
C ASP A 207 -17.64 5.46 -6.77
N HIS A 208 -18.89 5.58 -6.34
CA HIS A 208 -19.83 4.46 -6.33
C HIS A 208 -20.04 3.83 -7.71
N MET A 209 -20.00 4.61 -8.80
CA MET A 209 -20.11 4.06 -10.16
C MET A 209 -18.86 3.26 -10.55
N GLU A 210 -17.68 3.72 -10.13
CA GLU A 210 -16.42 3.02 -10.35
C GLU A 210 -16.40 1.68 -9.59
N VAL A 211 -16.85 1.68 -8.34
CA VAL A 211 -17.00 0.46 -7.53
C VAL A 211 -18.01 -0.48 -8.19
N ALA A 212 -19.23 -0.02 -8.51
CA ALA A 212 -20.26 -0.86 -9.12
C ALA A 212 -19.76 -1.48 -10.44
N GLN A 213 -19.11 -0.70 -11.30
CA GLN A 213 -18.56 -1.20 -12.56
C GLN A 213 -17.46 -2.24 -12.36
N HIS A 214 -16.62 -2.05 -11.34
CA HIS A 214 -15.62 -3.05 -10.95
C HIS A 214 -16.25 -4.34 -10.44
N LEU A 215 -17.28 -4.24 -9.59
CA LEU A 215 -17.98 -5.40 -9.06
C LEU A 215 -18.62 -6.23 -10.18
N LYS A 216 -19.24 -5.57 -11.16
CA LYS A 216 -19.79 -6.23 -12.36
C LYS A 216 -18.72 -6.96 -13.17
N SER A 217 -17.57 -6.32 -13.40
CA SER A 217 -16.55 -6.88 -14.29
C SER A 217 -15.79 -8.04 -13.65
N VAL A 218 -15.52 -7.97 -12.35
CA VAL A 218 -14.71 -8.97 -11.63
C VAL A 218 -15.56 -10.08 -11.03
N TYR A 219 -16.72 -9.76 -10.45
CA TYR A 219 -17.58 -10.73 -9.76
C TYR A 219 -18.81 -11.14 -10.56
N HIS A 220 -19.00 -10.60 -11.77
CA HIS A 220 -20.12 -10.93 -12.67
C HIS A 220 -21.52 -10.73 -12.02
N LEU A 221 -21.62 -9.77 -11.10
CA LEU A 221 -22.88 -9.41 -10.44
C LEU A 221 -23.80 -8.64 -11.39
N SER A 222 -25.12 -8.69 -11.13
CA SER A 222 -26.09 -7.87 -11.86
C SER A 222 -25.90 -6.37 -11.62
N ASP A 223 -26.50 -5.54 -12.47
CA ASP A 223 -26.49 -4.08 -12.33
C ASP A 223 -27.05 -3.63 -10.98
N GLN A 224 -28.18 -4.21 -10.60
CA GLN A 224 -28.85 -3.88 -9.35
C GLN A 224 -28.00 -4.27 -8.14
N GLU A 225 -27.51 -5.51 -8.08
CA GLU A 225 -26.70 -5.98 -6.95
C GLU A 225 -25.40 -5.19 -6.81
N SER A 226 -24.76 -4.87 -7.93
CA SER A 226 -23.52 -4.09 -7.94
C SER A 226 -23.73 -2.67 -7.43
N ALA A 227 -24.83 -2.02 -7.84
CA ALA A 227 -25.19 -0.68 -7.37
C ALA A 227 -25.52 -0.67 -5.87
N GLU A 228 -26.29 -1.65 -5.39
CA GLU A 228 -26.62 -1.80 -3.97
C GLU A 228 -25.37 -1.97 -3.10
N ILE A 229 -24.47 -2.90 -3.49
CA ILE A 229 -23.23 -3.15 -2.74
C ILE A 229 -22.31 -1.95 -2.80
N ALA A 230 -22.14 -1.32 -3.96
CA ALA A 230 -21.30 -0.13 -4.10
C ALA A 230 -21.79 1.04 -3.23
N PHE A 231 -23.11 1.22 -3.14
CA PHE A 231 -23.71 2.23 -2.28
C PHE A 231 -23.43 1.96 -0.79
N ILE A 232 -23.65 0.71 -0.34
CA ILE A 232 -23.40 0.31 1.06
C ILE A 232 -21.91 0.45 1.43
N ALA A 233 -21.03 0.11 0.49
CA ALA A 233 -19.58 0.13 0.70
C ALA A 233 -18.99 1.54 0.81
N ASP A 234 -19.70 2.59 0.35
CA ASP A 234 -19.28 4.00 0.44
C ASP A 234 -17.81 4.22 0.01
N GLY A 235 -17.44 3.65 -1.14
CA GLY A 235 -16.10 3.75 -1.72
C GLY A 235 -15.01 2.92 -1.04
N ASN A 236 -15.34 2.05 -0.07
CA ASN A 236 -14.43 1.07 0.53
C ASN A 236 -14.56 -0.28 -0.20
N LEU A 237 -13.57 -0.62 -1.04
CA LEU A 237 -13.63 -1.86 -1.82
C LEU A 237 -13.49 -3.14 -0.97
N GLN A 238 -12.78 -3.09 0.17
CA GLN A 238 -12.73 -4.20 1.11
C GLN A 238 -14.13 -4.52 1.65
N GLU A 239 -14.90 -3.50 2.03
CA GLU A 239 -16.26 -3.72 2.53
C GLU A 239 -17.19 -4.21 1.41
N ALA A 240 -17.04 -3.72 0.18
CA ALA A 240 -17.77 -4.28 -0.96
C ALA A 240 -17.51 -5.78 -1.13
N MET A 241 -16.25 -6.23 -1.01
CA MET A 241 -15.89 -7.66 -1.05
C MET A 241 -16.49 -8.44 0.12
N ASN A 242 -16.48 -7.88 1.34
CA ASN A 242 -17.11 -8.50 2.50
C ASN A 242 -18.62 -8.73 2.28
N GLN A 243 -19.33 -7.76 1.70
CA GLN A 243 -20.75 -7.88 1.40
C GLN A 243 -21.06 -9.01 0.42
N ILE A 244 -20.20 -9.19 -0.60
CA ILE A 244 -20.33 -10.30 -1.56
C ILE A 244 -20.18 -11.65 -0.86
N LEU A 245 -19.14 -11.80 -0.02
CA LEU A 245 -18.90 -13.04 0.72
C LEU A 245 -20.06 -13.37 1.68
N ARG A 246 -20.61 -12.36 2.37
CA ARG A 246 -21.78 -12.54 3.25
C ARG A 246 -23.00 -13.05 2.48
N LYS A 247 -23.28 -12.51 1.29
CA LYS A 247 -24.40 -12.96 0.45
C LYS A 247 -24.20 -14.41 -0.04
N GLN A 248 -22.98 -14.81 -0.42
CA GLN A 248 -22.70 -16.18 -0.86
C GLN A 248 -22.90 -17.22 0.25
N ILE A 249 -22.55 -16.88 1.50
CA ILE A 249 -22.77 -17.76 2.65
C ILE A 249 -24.27 -17.97 2.91
N ILE A 250 -25.10 -16.93 2.75
CA ILE A 250 -26.55 -17.01 2.95
C ILE A 250 -27.24 -17.89 1.89
N ILE A 251 -26.73 -17.94 0.66
CA ILE A 251 -27.31 -18.75 -0.43
C ILE A 251 -27.00 -20.25 -0.26
N LEU A 252 -25.93 -20.59 0.48
CA LEU A 252 -25.48 -21.96 0.71
C LEU A 252 -25.92 -22.56 2.05
N ALA A 253 -26.59 -21.76 2.90
CA ALA A 253 -27.11 -22.16 4.21
C ALA A 253 -28.63 -22.40 4.14
#